data_AF-A0A558FD81-F1
#
_entry.id   AF-A0A558FD81-F1
#
_cell.length_a   1.000
_cell.length_b   1.000
_cell.length_c   1.000
_cell.angle_alpha   90.00
_cell.angle_beta   90.00
_cell.angle_gamma   90.00
#
_symmetry.space_group_name_H-M   'P 1'
#
loop_
_entity.id
_entity.type
_entity.pdbx_description
1 polymer ?
#
loop_
_entity_poly.entity_id
_entity_poly.type
_entity_poly.pdbx_seq_one_letter_code
_entity_poly.pdbx_strand_id
1 'polypeptide(L)'
;MQPKVEKTQAEIDQEAEDYRKKIAEQHQVLADEDRPQFEWPKVDYTKAVAKVGLQHDKAILKAVGKTIADQEDATNQNGEPMQSYYFSKDLANYLQLDLSREYIDVAWKYDGKDPVKATAVFEDGQRITRALLGGQAGSALYENIAKGGKVDELHLEDGTVIKNARCGQSMCRYQVAR
;
A
#
# COMPACT_ATOMS: atom_id res chain seq x y z
N MET A 1 -18.48 16.22 55.94
CA MET A 1 -17.41 16.34 54.94
C MET A 1 -16.82 14.96 54.75
N GLN A 2 -16.97 14.35 53.56
CA GLN A 2 -16.28 13.08 53.27
C GLN A 2 -14.81 13.38 52.95
N PRO A 3 -13.85 12.61 53.48
CA PRO A 3 -12.44 12.82 53.17
C PRO A 3 -12.20 12.52 51.69
N LYS A 4 -11.55 13.45 50.99
CA LYS A 4 -11.07 13.26 49.63
C LYS A 4 -9.89 12.30 49.73
N VAL A 5 -10.08 11.04 49.34
CA VAL A 5 -8.98 10.08 49.27
C VAL A 5 -8.08 10.54 48.13
N GLU A 6 -6.93 11.14 48.48
CA GLU A 6 -5.89 11.46 47.52
C GLU A 6 -5.20 10.15 47.13
N LYS A 7 -5.20 9.85 45.82
CA LYS A 7 -4.49 8.70 45.29
C LYS A 7 -2.99 8.86 45.56
N THR A 8 -2.35 7.77 45.93
CA THR A 8 -0.90 7.68 46.04
C THR A 8 -0.26 7.81 44.65
N GLN A 9 1.01 8.25 44.59
CA GLN A 9 1.73 8.33 43.32
C GLN A 9 1.80 6.97 42.59
N ALA A 10 1.92 5.88 43.34
CA ALA A 10 1.92 4.52 42.80
C ALA A 10 0.58 4.16 42.12
N GLU A 11 -0.55 4.58 42.68
CA GLU A 11 -1.88 4.38 42.06
C GLU A 11 -2.03 5.22 40.78
N ILE A 12 -1.47 6.44 40.77
CA ILE A 12 -1.46 7.31 39.57
C ILE A 12 -0.59 6.70 38.47
N ASP A 13 0.59 6.19 38.81
CA ASP A 13 1.52 5.59 37.85
C ASP A 13 0.95 4.30 37.26
N GLN A 14 0.31 3.45 38.10
CA GLN A 14 -0.37 2.24 37.66
C GLN A 14 -1.55 2.56 36.72
N GLU A 15 -2.38 3.56 37.05
CA GLU A 15 -3.48 3.99 36.17
C GLU A 15 -2.98 4.52 34.82
N ALA A 16 -1.84 5.23 34.82
CA ALA A 16 -1.22 5.71 33.59
C ALA A 16 -0.67 4.56 32.73
N GLU A 17 -0.07 3.53 33.34
CA GLU A 17 0.37 2.31 32.65
C GLU A 17 -0.80 1.53 32.05
N ASP A 18 -1.86 1.31 32.84
CA ASP A 18 -3.07 0.61 32.40
C ASP A 18 -3.75 1.36 31.25
N TYR A 19 -3.81 2.70 31.32
CA TYR A 19 -4.33 3.53 30.25
C TYR A 19 -3.47 3.43 28.98
N ARG A 20 -2.14 3.55 29.09
CA ARG A 20 -1.23 3.40 27.94
C ARG A 20 -1.38 2.03 27.28
N LYS A 21 -1.48 0.97 28.08
CA LYS A 21 -1.70 -0.40 27.59
C LYS A 21 -3.03 -0.51 26.83
N LYS A 22 -4.12 0.01 27.40
CA LYS A 22 -5.44 0.02 26.75
C LYS A 22 -5.43 0.77 25.43
N ILE A 23 -4.76 1.92 25.35
CA ILE A 23 -4.62 2.68 24.10
C ILE A 23 -3.80 1.89 23.07
N ALA A 24 -2.69 1.27 23.48
CA ALA A 24 -1.88 0.46 22.59
C ALA A 24 -2.66 -0.76 22.05
N GLU A 25 -3.43 -1.44 22.89
CA GLU A 25 -4.30 -2.55 22.49
C GLU A 25 -5.38 -2.08 21.51
N GLN A 26 -6.03 -0.95 21.77
CA GLN A 26 -7.02 -0.37 20.85
C GLN A 26 -6.39 -0.01 19.49
N HIS A 27 -5.19 0.57 19.49
CA HIS A 27 -4.47 0.88 18.25
C HIS A 27 -4.09 -0.39 17.48
N GLN A 28 -3.71 -1.46 18.17
CA GLN A 28 -3.41 -2.75 17.56
C GLN A 28 -4.66 -3.34 16.90
N VAL A 29 -5.81 -3.34 17.58
CA VAL A 29 -7.09 -3.82 17.03
C VAL A 29 -7.46 -3.03 15.77
N LEU A 30 -7.37 -1.71 15.81
CA LEU A 30 -7.65 -0.87 14.64
C LEU A 30 -6.68 -1.14 13.48
N ALA A 31 -5.41 -1.40 13.76
CA ALA A 31 -4.44 -1.75 12.73
C ALA A 31 -4.71 -3.15 12.12
N ASP A 32 -5.11 -4.10 12.97
CA ASP A 32 -5.47 -5.46 12.54
C ASP A 32 -6.78 -5.48 11.76
N GLU A 33 -7.71 -4.53 11.99
CA GLU A 33 -8.91 -4.33 11.18
C GLU A 33 -8.62 -3.57 9.87
N ASP A 34 -7.67 -2.64 9.89
CA ASP A 34 -7.26 -1.84 8.72
C ASP A 34 -6.48 -2.67 7.69
N ARG A 35 -5.83 -3.79 8.02
CA ARG A 35 -5.12 -4.59 7.00
C ARG A 35 -6.08 -5.36 6.07
N PRO A 36 -5.61 -5.95 4.95
CA PRO A 36 -6.42 -6.84 4.13
C PRO A 36 -7.02 -8.02 4.94
N GLN A 37 -8.34 -8.15 4.93
CA GLN A 37 -9.09 -9.19 5.68
C GLN A 37 -9.39 -10.45 4.84
N PHE A 38 -8.46 -10.84 3.97
CA PHE A 38 -8.59 -12.05 3.15
C PHE A 38 -7.21 -12.65 2.86
N GLU A 39 -7.16 -13.91 2.42
CA GLU A 39 -5.91 -14.54 1.98
C GLU A 39 -5.47 -13.99 0.62
N TRP A 40 -4.43 -13.17 0.62
CA TRP A 40 -3.84 -12.59 -0.58
C TRP A 40 -2.76 -13.51 -1.20
N PRO A 41 -2.51 -13.41 -2.51
CA PRO A 41 -1.59 -14.30 -3.22
C PRO A 41 -0.13 -14.08 -2.80
N LYS A 42 0.52 -15.14 -2.30
CA LYS A 42 1.94 -15.09 -1.91
C LYS A 42 2.84 -14.86 -3.13
N VAL A 43 4.03 -14.32 -2.88
CA VAL A 43 5.04 -14.13 -3.93
C VAL A 43 5.64 -15.47 -4.34
N ASP A 44 5.70 -15.70 -5.65
CA ASP A 44 6.56 -16.73 -6.24
C ASP A 44 7.96 -16.16 -6.51
N TYR A 45 8.88 -16.42 -5.57
CA TYR A 45 10.27 -15.99 -5.62
C TYR A 45 11.12 -16.74 -6.67
N THR A 46 10.60 -17.82 -7.28
CA THR A 46 11.33 -18.58 -8.30
C THR A 46 11.33 -17.89 -9.66
N LYS A 47 10.35 -17.02 -9.91
CA LYS A 47 10.20 -16.29 -11.17
C LYS A 47 11.01 -15.00 -11.11
N ALA A 48 12.07 -14.90 -11.91
CA ALA A 48 12.76 -13.63 -12.09
C ALA A 48 11.85 -12.62 -12.82
N VAL A 49 11.86 -11.37 -12.36
CA VAL A 49 11.15 -10.25 -13.01
C VAL A 49 12.16 -9.14 -13.26
N ALA A 50 12.32 -8.78 -14.53
CA ALA A 50 13.19 -7.68 -14.93
C ALA A 50 12.55 -6.34 -14.52
N LYS A 51 13.36 -5.47 -13.91
CA LYS A 51 12.95 -4.10 -13.57
C LYS A 51 12.76 -3.29 -14.85
N VAL A 52 11.66 -2.57 -14.95
CA VAL A 52 11.37 -1.62 -16.03
C VAL A 52 11.97 -0.26 -15.66
N GLY A 53 12.52 0.45 -16.64
CA GLY A 53 12.98 1.83 -16.43
C GLY A 53 11.81 2.76 -16.07
N LEU A 54 11.95 3.51 -14.97
CA LEU A 54 10.88 4.35 -14.43
C LEU A 54 10.45 5.48 -15.39
N GLN A 55 11.33 5.88 -16.30
CA GLN A 55 11.09 6.85 -17.38
C GLN A 55 10.32 6.29 -18.60
N HIS A 56 10.00 4.99 -18.61
CA HIS A 56 9.42 4.32 -19.78
C HIS A 56 7.94 3.95 -19.57
N ASP A 57 7.06 4.95 -19.62
CA ASP A 57 5.61 4.80 -19.39
C ASP A 57 4.98 3.63 -20.17
N LYS A 58 5.28 3.51 -21.46
CA LYS A 58 4.76 2.41 -22.30
C LYS A 58 5.18 1.02 -21.79
N ALA A 59 6.41 0.90 -21.29
CA ALA A 59 6.91 -0.36 -20.76
C ALA A 59 6.29 -0.67 -19.39
N ILE A 60 6.07 0.36 -18.55
CA ILE A 60 5.39 0.25 -17.25
C ILE A 60 3.95 -0.23 -17.45
N LEU A 61 3.19 0.40 -18.34
CA LEU A 61 1.81 0.02 -18.66
C LEU A 61 1.75 -1.40 -19.21
N LYS A 62 2.69 -1.78 -20.09
CA LYS A 62 2.79 -3.15 -20.64
C LYS A 62 3.11 -4.19 -19.55
N ALA A 63 3.86 -3.82 -18.51
CA ALA A 63 4.24 -4.73 -17.44
C ALA A 63 3.04 -5.20 -16.59
N VAL A 64 1.94 -4.44 -16.58
CA VAL A 64 0.68 -4.91 -15.96
C VAL A 64 0.14 -6.14 -16.68
N GLY A 65 0.41 -6.30 -17.98
CA GLY A 65 -0.04 -7.46 -18.76
C GLY A 65 -1.55 -7.50 -19.00
N LYS A 66 -2.25 -6.38 -18.80
CA LYS A 66 -3.67 -6.19 -19.08
C LYS A 66 -3.88 -5.01 -20.02
N THR A 67 -5.01 -5.01 -20.71
CA THR A 67 -5.45 -3.87 -21.51
C THR A 67 -5.91 -2.75 -20.60
N ILE A 68 -5.59 -1.51 -20.97
CA ILE A 68 -6.11 -0.31 -20.32
C ILE A 68 -7.61 -0.26 -20.60
N ALA A 69 -8.41 -0.17 -19.53
CA ALA A 69 -9.86 -0.10 -19.59
C ALA A 69 -10.37 1.33 -19.71
N ASP A 70 -9.65 2.28 -19.09
CA ASP A 70 -9.92 3.72 -19.15
C ASP A 70 -8.66 4.54 -18.89
N GLN A 71 -8.66 5.80 -19.31
CA GLN A 71 -7.59 6.76 -19.06
C GLN A 71 -8.14 8.18 -18.87
N GLU A 72 -7.55 8.92 -17.95
CA GLU A 72 -8.02 10.27 -17.59
C GLU A 72 -6.83 11.22 -17.43
N ASP A 73 -7.00 12.45 -17.89
CA ASP A 73 -6.04 13.52 -17.62
C ASP A 73 -6.26 14.02 -16.18
N ALA A 74 -5.18 14.10 -15.43
CA ALA A 74 -5.19 14.51 -14.04
C ALA A 74 -4.11 15.56 -13.77
N THR A 75 -4.12 16.09 -12.56
CA THR A 75 -3.10 17.01 -12.08
C THR A 75 -2.67 16.57 -10.69
N ASN A 76 -1.36 16.49 -10.46
CA ASN A 76 -0.85 16.13 -9.15
C ASN A 76 -1.03 17.26 -8.12
N GLN A 77 -0.63 17.02 -6.87
CA GLN A 77 -0.74 18.00 -5.78
C GLN A 77 0.06 19.29 -6.03
N ASN A 78 1.08 19.24 -6.89
CA ASN A 78 1.93 20.37 -7.25
C ASN A 78 1.43 21.13 -8.50
N GLY A 79 0.32 20.71 -9.11
CA GLY A 79 -0.17 21.31 -10.35
C GLY A 79 0.47 20.72 -11.62
N GLU A 80 1.27 19.66 -11.53
CA GLU A 80 1.87 19.03 -12.71
C GLU A 80 0.88 18.10 -13.43
N PRO A 81 0.92 18.07 -14.77
CA PRO A 81 0.15 17.10 -15.56
C PRO A 81 0.49 15.66 -15.19
N MET A 82 -0.55 14.86 -15.06
CA MET A 82 -0.48 13.44 -14.73
C MET A 82 -1.50 12.69 -15.59
N GLN A 83 -1.19 11.46 -15.99
CA GLN A 83 -2.15 10.60 -16.67
C GLN A 83 -2.50 9.41 -15.78
N SER A 84 -3.79 9.25 -15.51
CA SER A 84 -4.34 8.10 -14.79
C SER A 84 -4.74 7.01 -15.75
N TYR A 85 -4.36 5.77 -15.45
CA TYR A 85 -4.67 4.58 -16.24
C TYR A 85 -5.35 3.54 -15.38
N TYR A 86 -6.54 3.13 -15.77
CA TYR A 86 -7.34 2.12 -15.07
C TYR A 86 -7.35 0.81 -15.86
N PHE A 87 -7.15 -0.31 -15.17
CA PHE A 87 -7.08 -1.64 -15.78
C PHE A 87 -8.36 -2.48 -15.59
N SER A 88 -9.41 -1.86 -15.04
CA SER A 88 -10.71 -2.48 -14.79
C SER A 88 -11.80 -1.41 -14.78
N LYS A 89 -13.02 -1.78 -15.22
CA LYS A 89 -14.23 -0.95 -15.05
C LYS A 89 -14.97 -1.24 -13.73
N ASP A 90 -14.52 -2.25 -12.98
CA ASP A 90 -15.08 -2.60 -11.67
C ASP A 90 -14.51 -1.64 -10.61
N LEU A 91 -15.33 -0.69 -10.15
CA LEU A 91 -14.95 0.32 -9.15
C LEU A 91 -14.71 -0.25 -7.73
N ALA A 92 -15.03 -1.52 -7.50
CA ALA A 92 -14.69 -2.22 -6.27
C ALA A 92 -13.37 -2.97 -6.39
N ASN A 93 -12.94 -3.35 -7.61
CA ASN A 93 -11.77 -4.18 -7.87
C ASN A 93 -11.00 -3.68 -9.10
N TYR A 94 -9.98 -2.85 -8.87
CA TYR A 94 -9.18 -2.28 -9.96
C TYR A 94 -7.73 -2.02 -9.56
N LEU A 95 -6.85 -2.03 -10.56
CA LEU A 95 -5.53 -1.41 -10.50
C LEU A 95 -5.60 -0.06 -11.23
N GLN A 96 -4.99 0.95 -10.64
CA GLN A 96 -4.78 2.28 -11.18
C GLN A 96 -3.28 2.60 -11.14
N LEU A 97 -2.79 3.18 -12.23
CA LEU A 97 -1.46 3.78 -12.31
C LEU A 97 -1.59 5.24 -12.69
N ASP A 98 -1.03 6.12 -11.88
CA ASP A 98 -0.91 7.53 -12.25
C ASP A 98 0.54 7.83 -12.59
N LEU A 99 0.76 8.26 -13.83
CA LEU A 99 2.09 8.55 -14.36
C LEU A 99 2.25 10.06 -14.48
N SER A 100 3.19 10.61 -13.71
CA SER A 100 3.61 12.01 -13.78
C SER A 100 5.11 12.10 -14.11
N ARG A 101 5.63 13.31 -14.29
CA ARG A 101 7.09 13.48 -14.46
C ARG A 101 7.85 13.23 -13.17
N GLU A 102 7.28 13.62 -12.03
CA GLU A 102 7.90 13.53 -10.70
C GLU A 102 7.79 12.14 -10.06
N TYR A 103 6.74 11.38 -10.37
CA TYR A 103 6.49 10.11 -9.71
C TYR A 103 5.52 9.20 -10.46
N ILE A 104 5.47 7.94 -10.00
CA ILE A 104 4.46 6.93 -10.34
C ILE A 104 3.65 6.61 -9.09
N ASP A 105 2.35 6.88 -9.11
CA ASP A 105 1.45 6.35 -8.09
C ASP A 105 0.88 5.01 -8.54
N VAL A 106 0.97 4.03 -7.66
CA VAL A 106 0.37 2.70 -7.85
C VAL A 106 -0.68 2.53 -6.78
N ALA A 107 -1.92 2.24 -7.20
CA ALA A 107 -3.02 1.99 -6.30
C ALA A 107 -3.85 0.82 -6.80
N TRP A 108 -4.20 -0.11 -5.92
CA TRP A 108 -5.17 -1.14 -6.25
C TRP A 108 -6.23 -1.29 -5.18
N LYS A 109 -7.48 -1.13 -5.62
CA LYS A 109 -8.68 -1.24 -4.80
C LYS A 109 -9.24 -2.65 -4.93
N TYR A 110 -9.74 -3.18 -3.82
CA TYR A 110 -10.31 -4.52 -3.79
C TYR A 110 -11.46 -4.60 -2.80
N ASP A 111 -12.36 -5.54 -3.04
CA ASP A 111 -13.39 -5.94 -2.09
C ASP A 111 -13.00 -7.28 -1.45
N GLY A 112 -12.58 -7.26 -0.19
CA GLY A 112 -12.23 -8.47 0.55
C GLY A 112 -13.39 -9.46 0.72
N LYS A 113 -14.64 -9.04 0.45
CA LYS A 113 -15.82 -9.93 0.44
C LYS A 113 -15.96 -10.73 -0.85
N ASP A 114 -15.21 -10.38 -1.90
CA ASP A 114 -15.08 -11.14 -3.14
C ASP A 114 -13.61 -11.60 -3.31
N PRO A 115 -13.20 -12.71 -2.66
CA PRO A 115 -11.81 -13.15 -2.66
C PRO A 115 -11.25 -13.44 -4.05
N VAL A 116 -12.10 -13.86 -5.00
CA VAL A 116 -11.66 -14.17 -6.37
C VAL A 116 -11.22 -12.90 -7.08
N LYS A 117 -12.04 -11.85 -7.04
CA LYS A 117 -11.67 -10.55 -7.63
C LYS A 117 -10.55 -9.87 -6.87
N ALA A 118 -10.58 -9.90 -5.55
CA ALA A 118 -9.52 -9.34 -4.72
C ALA A 118 -8.16 -9.99 -5.02
N THR A 119 -8.12 -11.32 -5.16
CA THR A 119 -6.91 -12.06 -5.55
C THR A 119 -6.40 -11.58 -6.91
N ALA A 120 -7.27 -11.47 -7.92
CA ALA A 120 -6.87 -11.04 -9.26
C ALA A 120 -6.24 -9.63 -9.26
N VAL A 121 -6.77 -8.73 -8.44
CA VAL A 121 -6.22 -7.37 -8.29
C VAL A 121 -4.90 -7.38 -7.52
N PHE A 122 -4.74 -8.21 -6.49
CA PHE A 122 -3.47 -8.36 -5.80
C PHE A 122 -2.38 -8.98 -6.68
N GLU A 123 -2.72 -9.88 -7.60
CA GLU A 123 -1.78 -10.40 -8.60
C GLU A 123 -1.31 -9.29 -9.54
N ASP A 124 -2.20 -8.38 -9.96
CA ASP A 124 -1.83 -7.22 -10.75
C ASP A 124 -0.90 -6.28 -9.96
N GLY A 125 -1.27 -5.98 -8.71
CA GLY A 125 -0.46 -5.19 -7.77
C GLY A 125 0.93 -5.79 -7.55
N GLN A 126 1.01 -7.10 -7.34
CA GLN A 126 2.28 -7.82 -7.22
C GLN A 126 3.11 -7.70 -8.51
N ARG A 127 2.49 -7.92 -9.67
CA ARG A 127 3.17 -7.87 -10.96
C ARG A 127 3.77 -6.49 -11.25
N ILE A 128 2.99 -5.42 -11.08
CA ILE A 128 3.49 -4.06 -11.34
C ILE A 128 4.55 -3.64 -10.31
N THR A 129 4.39 -4.01 -9.04
CA THR A 129 5.37 -3.70 -7.99
C THR A 129 6.72 -4.35 -8.28
N ARG A 130 6.72 -5.61 -8.72
CA ARG A 130 7.94 -6.32 -9.11
C ARG A 130 8.54 -5.79 -10.41
N ALA A 131 7.71 -5.30 -11.33
CA ALA A 131 8.20 -4.65 -12.54
C ALA A 131 8.85 -3.29 -12.25
N LEU A 132 8.31 -2.50 -11.34
CA LEU A 132 8.85 -1.18 -10.99
C LEU A 132 10.10 -1.26 -10.12
N LEU A 133 10.17 -2.23 -9.21
CA LEU A 133 11.20 -2.29 -8.16
C LEU A 133 12.18 -3.45 -8.34
N GLY A 134 11.93 -4.34 -9.32
CA GLY A 134 12.66 -5.58 -9.49
C GLY A 134 12.14 -6.72 -8.62
N GLY A 135 12.65 -7.92 -8.87
CA GLY A 135 12.15 -9.16 -8.27
C GLY A 135 12.20 -9.18 -6.74
N GLN A 136 13.34 -8.87 -6.12
CA GLN A 136 13.51 -8.98 -4.66
C GLN A 136 12.84 -7.80 -3.92
N ALA A 137 13.20 -6.57 -4.26
CA ALA A 137 12.68 -5.38 -3.58
C ALA A 137 11.16 -5.22 -3.78
N GLY A 138 10.66 -5.48 -4.99
CA GLY A 138 9.22 -5.41 -5.27
C GLY A 138 8.41 -6.47 -4.52
N SER A 139 8.92 -7.69 -4.44
CA SER A 139 8.30 -8.75 -3.64
C SER A 139 8.29 -8.43 -2.15
N ALA A 140 9.41 -7.94 -1.62
CA ALA A 140 9.51 -7.56 -0.21
C ALA A 140 8.54 -6.42 0.14
N LEU A 141 8.44 -5.38 -0.70
CA LEU A 141 7.49 -4.29 -0.48
C LEU A 141 6.05 -4.80 -0.50
N TYR A 142 5.69 -5.57 -1.52
CA TYR A 142 4.34 -6.15 -1.68
C TYR A 142 3.93 -6.97 -0.45
N GLU A 143 4.78 -7.92 -0.02
CA GLU A 143 4.45 -8.76 1.14
C GLU A 143 4.37 -7.96 2.43
N ASN A 144 5.24 -6.95 2.60
CA ASN A 144 5.22 -6.09 3.78
C ASN A 144 3.88 -5.35 3.88
N ILE A 145 3.47 -4.66 2.81
CA ILE A 145 2.23 -3.88 2.85
C ILE A 145 0.99 -4.78 2.90
N ALA A 146 0.99 -5.94 2.23
CA ALA A 146 -0.11 -6.89 2.28
C ALA A 146 -0.33 -7.50 3.68
N LYS A 147 0.72 -7.56 4.52
CA LYS A 147 0.63 -7.94 5.95
C LYS A 147 0.11 -6.82 6.85
N GLY A 148 -0.12 -5.62 6.31
CA GLY A 148 -0.50 -4.41 7.06
C GLY A 148 0.69 -3.49 7.38
N GLY A 149 1.89 -3.80 6.88
CA GLY A 149 3.06 -2.94 7.03
C GLY A 149 2.85 -1.58 6.37
N LYS A 150 3.41 -0.54 7.00
CA LYS A 150 3.37 0.84 6.51
C LYS A 150 4.80 1.32 6.35
N VAL A 151 5.10 1.96 5.23
CA VAL A 151 6.42 2.50 4.90
C VAL A 151 6.24 3.93 4.42
N ASP A 152 6.66 4.89 5.23
CA ASP A 152 6.56 6.30 4.87
C ASP A 152 7.55 6.64 3.75
N GLU A 153 8.79 6.14 3.86
CA GLU A 153 9.83 6.30 2.86
C GLU A 153 10.79 5.09 2.88
N LEU A 154 11.20 4.61 1.71
CA LEU A 154 12.17 3.54 1.52
C LEU A 154 13.12 3.91 0.38
N HIS A 155 14.41 3.83 0.65
CA HIS A 155 15.48 4.04 -0.31
C HIS A 155 16.05 2.69 -0.74
N LEU A 156 16.08 2.43 -2.05
CA LEU A 156 16.75 1.26 -2.62
C LEU A 156 18.20 1.60 -2.97
N GLU A 157 19.04 0.55 -3.07
CA GLU A 157 20.47 0.68 -3.39
C GLU A 157 20.73 1.36 -4.74
N ASP A 158 19.79 1.28 -5.67
CA ASP A 158 19.87 1.91 -6.99
C ASP A 158 19.37 3.38 -7.01
N GLY A 159 19.09 3.95 -5.84
CA GLY A 159 18.61 5.33 -5.68
C GLY A 159 17.10 5.50 -5.86
N THR A 160 16.34 4.43 -6.14
CA THR A 160 14.87 4.51 -6.19
C THR A 160 14.31 4.86 -4.81
N VAL A 161 13.43 5.85 -4.76
CA VAL A 161 12.72 6.24 -3.53
C VAL A 161 11.25 5.85 -3.63
N ILE A 162 10.76 5.12 -2.63
CA ILE A 162 9.37 4.71 -2.50
C ILE A 162 8.76 5.46 -1.33
N LYS A 163 7.54 5.99 -1.49
CA LYS A 163 6.85 6.74 -0.44
C LYS A 163 5.45 6.22 -0.18
N ASN A 164 4.96 6.44 1.04
CA ASN A 164 3.58 6.22 1.43
C ASN A 164 3.03 4.81 1.15
N ALA A 165 3.87 3.78 1.23
CA ALA A 165 3.48 2.41 0.89
C ALA A 165 2.68 1.76 2.01
N ARG A 166 1.46 1.31 1.70
CA ARG A 166 0.57 0.64 2.67
C ARG A 166 -0.56 -0.11 1.99
N CYS A 167 -1.11 -1.09 2.70
CA CYS A 167 -2.45 -1.62 2.43
C CYS A 167 -3.37 -1.35 3.62
N GLY A 168 -4.52 -0.73 3.32
CA GLY A 168 -5.67 -0.65 4.20
C GLY A 168 -6.69 -1.74 3.85
N GLN A 169 -7.92 -1.65 4.37
CA GLN A 169 -8.89 -2.74 4.31
C GLN A 169 -9.40 -3.04 2.89
N SER A 170 -9.36 -2.03 2.02
CA SER A 170 -9.91 -2.06 0.65
C SER A 170 -8.98 -1.48 -0.41
N MET A 171 -7.78 -1.05 -0.05
CA MET A 171 -6.88 -0.37 -0.97
C MET A 171 -5.42 -0.55 -0.53
N CYS A 172 -4.58 -0.89 -1.48
CA CYS A 172 -3.13 -0.78 -1.34
C CYS A 172 -2.60 0.32 -2.24
N ARG A 173 -1.57 1.03 -1.78
CA ARG A 173 -0.94 2.09 -2.59
C ARG A 173 0.49 2.35 -2.19
N TYR A 174 1.26 2.92 -3.11
CA TYR A 174 2.57 3.53 -2.87
C TYR A 174 2.92 4.46 -4.03
N GLN A 175 3.95 5.28 -3.82
CA GLN A 175 4.51 6.17 -4.82
C GLN A 175 5.97 5.81 -5.08
N VAL A 176 6.41 5.87 -6.34
CA VAL A 176 7.81 5.73 -6.75
C VAL A 176 8.28 7.05 -7.34
N ALA A 177 9.34 7.64 -6.76
CA ALA A 177 9.92 8.88 -7.28
C ALA A 177 10.62 8.67 -8.63
N ARG A 178 10.59 9.70 -9.48
CA ARG A 178 11.26 9.77 -10.79
C ARG A 178 12.36 10.82 -10.82
#